data_AF-A0A7D7ZTC6-F1
#
_entry.id   AF-A0A7D7ZTC6-F1
#
_cell.length_a   1.000
_cell.length_b   1.000
_cell.length_c   1.000
_cell.angle_alpha   90.00
_cell.angle_beta   90.00
_cell.angle_gamma   90.00
#
_symmetry.space_group_name_H-M   'P 1'
#
loop_
_entity.id
_entity.type
_entity.pdbx_description
1 polymer ?
#
loop_
_entity_poly.entity_id
_entity_poly.type
_entity_poly.pdbx_seq_one_letter_code
_entity_poly.pdbx_strand_id
1 'polypeptide(L)' 'MRWIALLIIFTTGEVLAHGGGLNTCGGHNNRKTGNYHVHRMNLHCACHPEQQQCKGSEDDKAAKYIKYLQDHGYEVKKK' A
#
# COMPACT_ATOMS: atom_id res chain seq x y z
N MET A 1 -25.32 33.29 28.38
CA MET A 1 -25.10 32.27 27.31
C MET A 1 -24.31 32.74 26.08
N ARG A 2 -24.20 34.04 25.74
CA ARG A 2 -23.55 34.51 24.48
C ARG A 2 -22.03 34.29 24.36
N TRP A 3 -21.34 34.04 25.47
CA TRP A 3 -19.88 33.84 25.50
C TRP A 3 -19.45 32.39 25.21
N ILE A 4 -20.36 31.43 25.30
CA ILE A 4 -20.06 30.00 25.07
C ILE A 4 -19.76 29.74 23.59
N ALA A 5 -20.44 30.46 22.69
CA ALA A 5 -20.23 30.33 21.24
C ALA A 5 -18.83 30.80 20.79
N LEU A 6 -18.23 31.77 21.48
CA LEU A 6 -16.90 32.30 21.16
C LEU A 6 -15.76 31.34 21.54
N LEU A 7 -15.98 30.44 22.50
CA LEU A 7 -14.98 29.46 22.96
C LEU A 7 -14.80 28.27 22.02
N ILE A 8 -15.80 27.95 21.18
CA ILE A 8 -15.78 26.75 20.32
C ILE A 8 -14.95 26.98 19.05
N ILE A 9 -14.78 28.23 18.60
CA ILE A 9 -14.06 28.55 17.36
C ILE A 9 -12.55 28.31 17.52
N PHE A 10 -12.01 28.42 18.75
CA PHE A 10 -10.59 28.24 19.03
C PHE A 10 -10.14 26.78 19.17
N THR A 11 -11.05 25.80 19.14
CA THR A 11 -10.70 24.39 19.35
C THR A 11 -10.58 23.58 18.06
N THR A 12 -10.66 24.22 16.89
CA THR A 12 -10.43 23.56 15.60
C THR A 12 -8.93 23.47 15.31
N GLY A 13 -8.23 22.68 16.13
CA GLY A 13 -6.83 22.35 15.87
C GLY A 13 -6.73 21.59 14.54
N GLU A 14 -5.99 22.13 13.60
CA GLU A 14 -5.76 21.50 12.31
C GLU A 14 -5.08 20.15 12.54
N VAL A 15 -5.83 19.07 12.31
CA VAL A 15 -5.28 17.72 12.20
C VAL A 15 -4.54 17.68 10.88
N LEU A 16 -3.34 18.24 10.84
CA LEU A 16 -2.40 18.07 9.74
C LEU A 16 -2.22 16.56 9.56
N ALA A 17 -2.70 16.02 8.44
CA ALA A 17 -2.31 14.71 7.98
C ALA A 17 -0.76 14.71 7.92
N HIS A 18 -0.12 14.09 8.91
CA HIS A 18 1.32 14.15 9.09
C HIS A 18 2.00 13.65 7.80
N GLY A 19 2.58 14.59 7.06
CA GLY A 19 3.23 14.36 5.77
C GLY A 19 4.54 13.63 5.94
N GLY A 20 4.49 12.31 5.80
CA GLY A 20 5.68 11.47 5.53
C GLY A 20 5.66 10.98 4.09
N GLY A 21 5.34 11.88 3.14
CA GLY A 21 5.00 11.56 1.75
C GLY A 21 5.83 10.44 1.14
N LEU A 22 5.18 9.64 0.30
CA LEU A 22 5.85 8.53 -0.37
C LEU A 22 7.00 9.06 -1.25
N ASN A 23 8.09 8.32 -1.30
CA ASN A 23 9.14 8.56 -2.28
C ASN A 23 8.68 8.17 -3.70
N THR A 24 9.54 8.40 -4.68
CA THR A 24 9.30 8.06 -6.09
C THR A 24 9.03 6.57 -6.32
N CYS A 25 9.59 5.72 -5.46
CA CYS A 25 9.38 4.27 -5.46
C CYS A 25 8.16 3.83 -4.65
N GLY A 26 7.28 4.75 -4.22
CA GLY A 26 5.99 4.41 -3.65
C GLY A 26 5.99 3.95 -2.18
N GLY A 27 7.06 4.19 -1.43
CA GLY A 27 7.16 3.84 -0.01
C GLY A 27 7.74 4.95 0.86
N HIS A 28 7.95 4.67 2.14
CA HIS A 28 8.62 5.58 3.08
C HIS A 28 9.38 4.80 4.18
N ASN A 29 10.32 5.45 4.86
CA ASN A 29 10.91 4.90 6.07
C ASN A 29 10.03 5.20 7.28
N ASN A 30 9.72 4.17 8.06
CA ASN A 30 9.01 4.32 9.33
C ASN A 30 9.90 5.06 10.32
N ARG A 31 9.44 6.21 10.82
CA ARG A 31 10.20 7.06 11.75
C ARG A 31 10.53 6.38 13.09
N LYS A 32 9.72 5.41 13.54
CA LYS A 32 9.92 4.73 14.82
C LYS A 32 10.92 3.58 14.73
N THR A 33 10.89 2.83 13.63
CA THR A 33 11.67 1.58 13.49
C THR A 33 12.78 1.66 12.46
N GLY A 34 12.79 2.68 11.59
CA GLY A 34 13.71 2.80 10.46
C GLY A 34 13.36 1.91 9.26
N ASN A 35 12.38 1.01 9.39
CA ASN A 35 12.05 0.05 8.32
C ASN A 35 11.35 0.74 7.15
N TYR A 36 11.67 0.33 5.93
CA TYR A 36 10.99 0.79 4.72
C TYR A 36 9.62 0.11 4.55
N HIS A 37 8.58 0.91 4.34
CA HIS A 37 7.20 0.46 4.17
C HIS A 37 6.67 0.89 2.81
N VAL A 38 6.19 -0.07 2.01
CA VAL A 38 5.70 0.14 0.65
C VAL A 38 4.19 0.31 0.65
N HIS A 39 3.71 1.41 0.05
CA HIS A 39 2.28 1.66 -0.15
C HIS A 39 1.84 1.47 -1.60
N ARG A 40 2.70 1.78 -2.57
CA ARG A 40 2.43 1.65 -4.02
C ARG A 40 3.34 0.61 -4.64
N MET A 41 2.90 -0.64 -4.62
CA MET A 41 3.71 -1.78 -5.07
C MET A 41 4.11 -1.66 -6.55
N ASN A 42 3.24 -1.13 -7.42
CA ASN A 42 3.56 -0.91 -8.82
C ASN A 42 4.76 0.03 -9.02
N LEU A 43 4.84 1.14 -8.29
CA LEU A 43 5.99 2.05 -8.33
C LEU A 43 7.23 1.43 -7.68
N HIS A 44 7.05 0.67 -6.59
CA HIS A 44 8.15 -0.03 -5.94
C HIS A 44 8.82 -1.04 -6.88
N CYS A 45 8.02 -1.80 -7.61
CA CYS A 45 8.52 -2.79 -8.57
C CYS A 45 9.08 -2.17 -9.85
N ALA A 46 8.68 -0.96 -10.20
CA ALA A 46 9.35 -0.19 -11.25
C ALA A 46 10.77 0.22 -10.83
N CYS A 47 10.98 0.56 -9.55
CA CYS A 47 12.31 0.87 -9.00
C CYS A 47 13.16 -0.36 -8.69
N HIS A 48 12.53 -1.46 -8.27
CA HIS A 48 13.18 -2.67 -7.77
C HIS A 48 12.59 -3.93 -8.42
N PRO A 49 12.79 -4.11 -9.73
CA PRO A 49 12.17 -5.22 -10.48
C PRO A 49 12.66 -6.60 -10.01
N GLU A 50 13.83 -6.69 -9.37
CA GLU A 50 14.44 -7.93 -8.90
C GLU A 50 13.85 -8.46 -7.58
N GLN A 51 13.13 -7.63 -6.83
CA GLN A 51 12.53 -8.00 -5.54
C GLN A 51 11.53 -9.17 -5.73
N GLN A 52 11.59 -10.17 -4.85
CA GLN A 52 10.70 -11.33 -4.91
C GLN A 52 9.21 -10.92 -4.82
N GLN A 53 8.91 -9.84 -4.11
CA GLN A 53 7.56 -9.28 -3.98
C GLN A 53 7.01 -8.71 -5.31
N CYS A 54 7.88 -8.44 -6.28
CA CYS A 54 7.54 -7.87 -7.59
C CYS A 54 7.30 -8.92 -8.67
N LYS A 55 7.77 -10.14 -8.44
CA LYS A 55 7.52 -11.30 -9.33
C LYS A 55 6.05 -11.72 -9.35
N GLY A 56 5.22 -11.09 -8.50
CA GLY A 56 3.79 -11.33 -8.40
C GLY A 56 2.86 -10.24 -8.88
N SER A 57 3.33 -9.39 -9.78
CA SER A 57 2.47 -8.42 -10.44
C SER A 57 1.95 -9.00 -11.76
N GLU A 58 0.64 -9.28 -11.81
CA GLU A 58 -0.11 -9.94 -12.90
C GLU A 58 0.16 -11.44 -13.10
N ASP A 59 1.41 -11.88 -13.22
CA ASP A 59 1.75 -13.30 -13.41
C ASP A 59 1.41 -14.16 -12.18
N ASP A 60 1.52 -13.62 -10.96
CA ASP A 60 1.06 -14.33 -9.75
C ASP A 60 -0.46 -14.39 -9.66
N LYS A 61 -1.22 -13.46 -10.27
CA LYS A 61 -2.69 -13.58 -10.29
C LYS A 61 -3.09 -14.76 -11.16
N ALA A 62 -2.47 -14.91 -12.32
CA ALA A 62 -2.65 -16.05 -13.20
C ALA A 62 -2.19 -17.34 -12.51
N ALA A 63 -0.99 -17.37 -11.90
CA ALA A 63 -0.49 -18.53 -11.18
C ALA A 63 -1.37 -18.91 -9.98
N LYS A 64 -1.88 -17.92 -9.23
CA LYS A 64 -2.79 -18.12 -8.10
C LYS A 64 -4.15 -18.64 -8.56
N TYR A 65 -4.64 -18.19 -9.71
CA TYR A 65 -5.89 -18.68 -10.30
C TYR A 65 -5.73 -20.10 -10.87
N ILE A 66 -4.62 -20.38 -11.55
CA ILE A 66 -4.27 -21.74 -12.01
C ILE A 66 -4.16 -22.70 -10.81
N LYS A 67 -3.51 -22.28 -9.73
CA LYS A 67 -3.44 -23.07 -8.49
C LYS A 67 -4.82 -23.32 -7.90
N TYR A 68 -5.69 -22.30 -7.82
CA TYR A 68 -7.06 -22.44 -7.36
C TYR A 68 -7.84 -23.48 -8.18
N LEU A 69 -7.72 -23.45 -9.52
CA LEU A 69 -8.37 -24.40 -10.42
C LEU A 69 -7.87 -25.83 -10.16
N GLN A 70 -6.56 -26.03 -10.06
CA GLN A 70 -5.95 -27.33 -9.77
C GLN A 70 -6.39 -27.89 -8.41
N ASP A 71 -6.42 -27.06 -7.37
CA ASP A 71 -6.86 -27.45 -6.02
C ASP A 71 -8.35 -27.87 -5.98
N HIS A 72 -9.15 -27.42 -6.96
CA HIS A 72 -10.57 -27.78 -7.13
C HIS A 72 -10.79 -28.84 -8.22
N GLY A 73 -9.73 -29.53 -8.65
CA GLY A 73 -9.80 -30.66 -9.57
C GLY A 73 -9.96 -30.29 -11.05
N TYR A 74 -9.78 -29.02 -11.42
CA TYR A 74 -9.80 -28.60 -12.82
C TYR A 74 -8.41 -28.77 -13.46
N GLU A 75 -8.36 -29.41 -14.62
CA GLU A 75 -7.13 -29.51 -15.42
C GLU A 75 -6.87 -28.23 -16.21
N VAL A 76 -5.71 -27.61 -15.97
CA VAL A 76 -5.26 -26.43 -16.72
C VAL A 76 -4.27 -26.87 -17.79
N LYS A 77 -4.67 -26.79 -19.07
CA LYS A 77 -3.75 -27.01 -20.20
C LYS A 77 -2.92 -25.76 -20.44
N LYS A 78 -1.60 -25.84 -20.23
CA LYS A 78 -0.67 -24.81 -20.72
C LYS A 78 -0.66 -24.87 -22.26
N LYS A 79 -0.86 -23.72 -22.90
CA LYS A 79 -0.66 -23.56 -24.35
C LYS A 79 0.81 -23.70 -24.71
#